data_AF-A0AAN6H4U0-F1
#
_entry.id   AF-A0AAN6H4U0-F1
#
_cell.length_a   1.000
_cell.length_b   1.000
_cell.length_c   1.000
_cell.angle_alpha   90.00
_cell.angle_beta   90.00
_cell.angle_gamma   90.00
#
_symmetry.space_group_name_H-M   'P 1'
#
loop_
_entity.id
_entity.type
_entity.pdbx_description
1 polymer ?
#
loop_
_entity_poly.entity_id
_entity_poly.type
_entity_poly.pdbx_seq_one_letter_code
_entity_poly.pdbx_strand_id
1 'polypeptide(L)'
;MAPFFALKYAPPAMAKTTPKGSYPNAAPKDRAYGSIVVVSSVASTYGGCWGAGYTMTCHAALGVVRAGVATLKGSGVRINCISPGQIDIGVDLKGFDMRGLSAQFPPSSLQSGEGRREIVGLERAGVPGEVVHYGTQYGG
;
A
#
# COMPACT_ATOMS: atom_id res chain seq x y z
N MET A 1 8.99 -7.66 -6.44
CA MET A 1 10.46 -7.51 -6.26
C MET A 1 10.86 -6.19 -5.59
N ALA A 2 10.23 -5.04 -5.85
CA ALA A 2 10.59 -3.78 -5.19
C ALA A 2 10.65 -3.83 -3.64
N PRO A 3 9.73 -4.49 -2.91
CA PRO A 3 9.81 -4.61 -1.46
C PRO A 3 11.08 -5.34 -0.96
N PHE A 4 11.56 -6.33 -1.72
CA PHE A 4 12.75 -7.08 -1.36
C PHE A 4 14.02 -6.21 -1.46
N PHE A 5 14.12 -5.40 -2.51
CA PHE A 5 15.24 -4.46 -2.65
C PHE A 5 15.19 -3.36 -1.59
N ALA A 6 14.00 -2.87 -1.25
CA ALA A 6 13.83 -1.93 -0.14
C ALA A 6 14.34 -2.55 1.17
N LEU A 7 13.95 -3.78 1.48
CA LEU A 7 14.42 -4.51 2.67
C LEU A 7 15.95 -4.65 2.69
N LYS A 8 16.56 -4.92 1.53
CA LYS A 8 18.00 -5.14 1.41
C LYS A 8 18.82 -3.85 1.55
N TYR A 9 18.37 -2.75 0.95
CA TYR A 9 19.21 -1.56 0.78
C TYR A 9 18.77 -0.35 1.63
N ALA A 10 17.51 -0.27 2.03
CA ALA A 10 17.02 0.85 2.83
C ALA A 10 17.62 0.91 4.24
N PRO A 11 17.83 -0.19 4.99
CA PRO A 11 18.29 -0.08 6.37
C PRO A 11 19.67 0.57 6.54
N PRO A 12 20.70 0.20 5.75
CA PRO A 12 21.99 0.90 5.78
C PRO A 12 21.88 2.38 5.41
N ALA A 13 20.96 2.74 4.51
CA ALA A 13 20.74 4.14 4.13
C ALA A 13 20.03 4.93 5.24
N MET A 14 19.03 4.33 5.89
CA MET A 14 18.22 4.94 6.95
C MET A 14 18.98 5.12 8.28
N ALA A 15 20.10 4.40 8.46
CA ALA A 15 21.01 4.58 9.58
C ALA A 15 21.81 5.89 9.51
N LYS A 16 21.94 6.52 8.33
CA LYS A 16 22.72 7.74 8.16
C LYS A 16 21.97 8.96 8.70
N THR A 17 22.68 9.83 9.39
CA THR A 17 22.20 11.16 9.80
C THR A 17 22.72 12.23 8.85
N THR A 18 21.96 13.31 8.67
CA THR A 18 22.33 14.39 7.75
C THR A 18 21.88 15.74 8.31
N PRO A 19 22.75 16.77 8.32
CA PRO A 19 22.31 18.12 8.65
C PRO A 19 21.32 18.65 7.61
N LYS A 20 20.63 19.75 7.91
CA LYS A 20 19.66 20.35 6.99
C LYS A 20 20.36 20.74 5.68
N GLY A 21 19.87 20.20 4.56
CA GLY A 21 20.34 20.56 3.22
C GLY A 21 19.95 21.99 2.81
N SER A 22 20.56 22.49 1.74
CA SER A 22 20.34 23.86 1.24
C SER A 22 19.11 24.02 0.34
N TYR A 23 18.36 22.95 0.07
CA TYR A 23 17.22 22.96 -0.86
C TYR A 23 15.87 23.21 -0.14
N PRO A 24 14.85 23.74 -0.85
CA PRO A 24 13.51 23.93 -0.30
C PRO A 24 12.93 22.60 0.16
N ASN A 25 12.50 22.52 1.43
CA ASN A 25 11.99 21.32 2.12
C ASN A 25 13.06 20.36 2.67
N ALA A 26 14.35 20.71 2.67
CA ALA A 26 15.33 19.92 3.38
C ALA A 26 15.01 19.90 4.89
N ALA A 27 14.85 18.70 5.45
CA ALA A 27 14.73 18.47 6.87
C ALA A 27 16.02 17.79 7.37
N PRO A 28 16.58 18.21 8.52
CA PRO A 28 17.68 17.47 9.13
C PRO A 28 17.21 16.08 9.56
N LYS A 29 18.11 15.10 9.47
CA LYS A 29 17.95 13.77 10.03
C LYS A 29 18.92 13.62 11.18
N ASP A 30 18.44 13.88 12.38
CA ASP A 30 19.18 13.88 13.64
C ASP A 30 19.31 12.45 14.24
N ARG A 31 18.41 11.54 13.86
CA ARG A 31 18.36 10.18 14.41
C ARG A 31 18.44 9.10 13.32
N ALA A 32 19.14 8.02 13.63
CA ALA A 32 19.18 6.79 12.84
C ALA A 32 17.88 5.98 13.08
N TYR A 33 16.93 6.11 12.16
CA TYR A 33 15.64 5.42 12.20
C TYR A 33 15.01 5.44 10.80
N GLY A 34 14.01 4.58 10.56
CA GLY A 34 13.28 4.62 9.30
C GLY A 34 12.01 3.80 9.29
N SER A 35 11.21 3.99 8.25
CA SER A 35 10.00 3.22 7.99
C SER A 35 9.91 2.91 6.51
N ILE A 36 9.63 1.65 6.19
CA ILE A 36 9.34 1.17 4.84
C ILE A 36 7.84 0.89 4.78
N VAL A 37 7.13 1.59 3.92
CA VAL A 37 5.69 1.36 3.68
C VAL A 37 5.52 0.76 2.30
N VAL A 38 5.00 -0.47 2.26
CA VAL A 38 4.69 -1.17 1.01
C VAL A 38 3.20 -1.05 0.76
N VAL A 39 2.82 -0.50 -0.39
CA VAL A 39 1.41 -0.47 -0.82
C VAL A 39 1.15 -1.69 -1.68
N SER A 40 0.13 -2.47 -1.29
CA SER A 40 -0.33 -3.67 -1.98
C SER A 40 -1.82 -3.54 -2.29
N SER A 41 -2.62 -4.57 -2.00
CA SER A 41 -4.06 -4.64 -2.25
C SER A 41 -4.67 -5.72 -1.37
N VAL A 42 -5.98 -5.66 -1.12
CA VAL A 42 -6.75 -6.76 -0.52
C VAL A 42 -6.56 -8.09 -1.24
N ALA A 43 -6.17 -8.08 -2.52
CA ALA A 43 -5.75 -9.25 -3.29
C ALA A 43 -4.52 -9.98 -2.70
N SER A 44 -3.86 -9.44 -1.67
CA SER A 44 -2.82 -10.12 -0.87
C SER A 44 -3.39 -11.09 0.17
N THR A 45 -4.70 -11.03 0.43
CA THR A 45 -5.36 -11.83 1.48
C THR A 45 -6.26 -12.93 0.90
N TYR A 46 -6.73 -12.77 -0.33
CA TYR A 46 -7.52 -13.77 -1.04
C TYR A 46 -7.28 -13.68 -2.55
N GLY A 47 -7.54 -14.79 -3.24
CA GLY A 47 -7.57 -14.82 -4.71
C GLY A 47 -8.86 -14.19 -5.21
N GLY A 48 -8.74 -13.09 -5.96
CA GLY A 48 -9.87 -12.37 -6.52
C GLY A 48 -9.88 -12.38 -8.04
N CYS A 49 -10.68 -11.49 -8.61
CA CYS A 49 -10.92 -11.43 -10.04
C CYS A 49 -9.74 -10.79 -10.83
N TRP A 50 -8.85 -10.04 -10.17
CA TRP A 50 -7.75 -9.25 -10.77
C TRP A 50 -6.60 -10.04 -11.45
N GLY A 51 -6.76 -11.35 -11.65
CA GLY A 51 -5.82 -12.21 -12.35
C GLY A 51 -4.67 -12.73 -11.48
N ALA A 52 -4.10 -13.86 -11.91
CA ALA A 52 -3.08 -14.59 -11.15
C ALA A 52 -1.80 -13.77 -10.92
N GLY A 53 -1.32 -13.03 -11.93
CA GLY A 53 -0.09 -12.24 -11.83
C GLY A 53 -0.16 -11.12 -10.79
N TYR A 54 -1.28 -10.39 -10.77
CA TYR A 54 -1.52 -9.32 -9.80
C TYR A 54 -1.68 -9.88 -8.38
N THR A 55 -2.49 -10.93 -8.23
CA THR A 55 -2.72 -11.63 -6.94
C THR A 55 -1.41 -12.18 -6.37
N MET A 56 -0.62 -12.87 -7.20
CA MET A 56 0.72 -13.38 -6.83
C MET A 56 1.63 -12.24 -6.37
N THR A 57 1.64 -11.12 -7.09
CA THR A 57 2.48 -9.97 -6.74
C THR A 57 2.09 -9.39 -5.39
N CYS A 58 0.78 -9.29 -5.09
CA CYS A 58 0.27 -8.79 -3.81
C CYS A 58 0.61 -9.73 -2.65
N HIS A 59 0.44 -11.04 -2.83
CA HIS A 59 0.86 -12.04 -1.85
C HIS A 59 2.37 -12.01 -1.62
N ALA A 60 3.18 -11.89 -2.67
CA ALA A 60 4.62 -11.78 -2.56
C ALA A 60 5.05 -10.51 -1.82
N ALA A 61 4.41 -9.37 -2.08
CA ALA A 61 4.67 -8.12 -1.37
C ALA A 61 4.39 -8.26 0.13
N LEU A 62 3.22 -8.80 0.49
CA LEU A 62 2.85 -9.04 1.89
C LEU A 62 3.80 -10.05 2.56
N GLY A 63 4.18 -11.11 1.85
CA GLY A 63 5.15 -12.10 2.33
C GLY A 63 6.51 -11.50 2.63
N VAL A 64 7.02 -10.62 1.76
CA VAL A 64 8.29 -9.91 1.99
C VAL A 64 8.20 -9.00 3.22
N VAL A 65 7.09 -8.30 3.42
CA VAL A 65 6.91 -7.46 4.61
C VAL A 65 6.94 -8.31 5.87
N ARG A 66 6.19 -9.42 5.91
CA ARG A 66 6.13 -10.32 7.07
C ARG A 66 7.50 -10.93 7.38
N ALA A 67 8.20 -11.45 6.37
CA ALA A 67 9.54 -12.00 6.55
C ALA A 67 10.56 -10.91 6.94
N GLY A 68 10.40 -9.70 6.40
CA GLY A 68 11.29 -8.57 6.63
C GLY A 68 11.29 -8.06 8.06
N VAL A 69 10.22 -8.26 8.83
CA VAL A 69 10.18 -7.89 10.26
C VAL A 69 11.34 -8.52 11.03
N ALA A 70 11.61 -9.80 10.80
CA ALA A 70 12.73 -10.48 11.45
C ALA A 70 14.09 -9.95 10.97
N THR A 71 14.22 -9.65 9.67
CA THR A 71 15.44 -9.11 9.06
C THR A 71 15.79 -7.72 9.58
N LEU A 72 14.79 -6.91 9.94
CA LEU A 72 14.98 -5.54 10.40
C LEU A 72 15.13 -5.41 11.92
N LYS A 73 15.04 -6.52 12.67
CA LYS A 73 15.16 -6.49 14.13
C LYS A 73 16.49 -5.85 14.56
N GLY A 74 16.42 -4.84 15.42
CA GLY A 74 17.60 -4.12 15.92
C GLY A 74 18.16 -3.06 14.97
N SER A 75 17.64 -2.92 13.75
CA SER A 75 18.10 -1.91 12.78
C SER A 75 17.54 -0.49 13.03
N GLY A 76 16.53 -0.35 13.90
CA GLY A 76 15.78 0.89 14.05
C GLY A 76 14.85 1.23 12.88
N VAL A 77 14.67 0.30 11.93
CA VAL A 77 13.77 0.45 10.78
C VAL A 77 12.56 -0.45 10.93
N ARG A 78 11.36 0.08 10.65
CA ARG A 78 10.12 -0.68 10.60
C ARG A 78 9.68 -0.93 9.17
N ILE A 79 8.91 -1.99 8.95
CA ILE A 79 8.29 -2.29 7.66
C ILE A 79 6.83 -2.66 7.87
N ASN A 80 5.94 -2.05 7.08
CA ASN A 80 4.50 -2.33 7.11
C ASN A 80 3.95 -2.43 5.68
N CYS A 81 2.82 -3.13 5.56
CA CYS A 81 2.08 -3.27 4.32
C CYS A 81 0.70 -2.61 4.46
N ILE A 82 0.32 -1.77 3.50
CA ILE A 82 -1.04 -1.23 3.40
C ILE A 82 -1.71 -1.93 2.22
N SER A 83 -2.82 -2.62 2.48
CA SER A 83 -3.56 -3.41 1.50
C SER A 83 -4.96 -2.84 1.28
N PRO A 84 -5.10 -1.79 0.44
CA PRO A 84 -6.38 -1.14 0.21
C PRO A 84 -7.34 -2.03 -0.59
N GLY A 85 -8.63 -1.86 -0.32
CA GLY A 85 -9.75 -2.35 -1.15
C GLY A 85 -10.08 -1.34 -2.26
N GLN A 86 -11.36 -1.20 -2.60
CA GLN A 86 -11.78 -0.15 -3.55
C GLN A 86 -11.63 1.24 -2.91
N ILE A 87 -10.85 2.10 -3.56
CA ILE A 87 -10.64 3.50 -3.16
C ILE A 87 -11.15 4.42 -4.27
N ASP A 88 -11.96 5.41 -3.90
CA ASP A 88 -12.39 6.46 -4.81
C ASP A 88 -11.30 7.52 -4.95
N ILE A 89 -10.63 7.52 -6.10
CA ILE A 89 -9.55 8.47 -6.41
C ILE A 89 -10.04 9.72 -7.16
N GLY A 90 -11.36 9.93 -7.26
CA GLY A 90 -11.95 11.12 -7.90
C GLY A 90 -11.86 11.12 -9.42
N VAL A 91 -11.71 9.94 -10.04
CA VAL A 91 -11.70 9.79 -11.51
C VAL A 91 -13.13 9.53 -11.99
N ASP A 92 -13.66 10.42 -12.84
CA ASP A 92 -14.94 10.19 -13.49
C ASP A 92 -14.79 9.07 -14.53
N LEU A 93 -15.53 7.98 -14.33
CA LEU A 93 -15.52 6.82 -15.21
C LEU A 93 -16.51 6.95 -16.37
N LYS A 94 -17.13 8.12 -16.56
CA LYS A 94 -17.95 8.40 -17.76
C LYS A 94 -17.13 8.19 -19.03
N GLY A 95 -17.56 7.23 -19.84
CA GLY A 95 -16.89 6.87 -21.11
C GLY A 95 -15.74 5.88 -20.96
N PHE A 96 -15.51 5.32 -19.77
CA PHE A 96 -14.52 4.26 -19.58
C PHE A 96 -14.93 3.00 -20.36
N ASP A 97 -14.01 2.47 -21.18
CA ASP A 97 -14.30 1.28 -21.98
C ASP A 97 -14.44 0.06 -21.07
N MET A 98 -15.66 -0.46 -20.97
CA MET A 98 -15.98 -1.62 -20.15
C MET A 98 -15.56 -2.95 -20.81
N ARG A 99 -15.12 -2.93 -22.08
CA ARG A 99 -14.66 -4.14 -22.78
C ARG A 99 -13.37 -4.65 -22.14
N GLY A 100 -13.44 -5.84 -21.57
CA GLY A 100 -12.31 -6.49 -20.86
C GLY A 100 -12.38 -6.41 -19.35
N LEU A 101 -13.37 -5.70 -18.77
CA LEU A 101 -13.63 -5.68 -17.32
C LEU A 101 -14.49 -6.86 -16.85
N SER A 102 -14.47 -8.00 -17.56
CA SER A 102 -15.24 -9.20 -17.18
C SER A 102 -14.69 -9.91 -15.94
N ALA A 103 -13.44 -9.61 -15.58
CA ALA A 103 -12.73 -10.19 -14.44
C ALA A 103 -12.38 -9.14 -13.39
N GLN A 104 -13.04 -7.99 -13.31
CA GLN A 104 -12.83 -7.06 -12.19
C GLN A 104 -14.17 -6.65 -11.60
N PHE A 105 -14.20 -6.45 -10.28
CA PHE A 105 -15.39 -5.89 -9.65
C PHE A 105 -15.68 -4.51 -10.25
N PRO A 106 -16.93 -4.22 -10.63
CA PRO A 106 -17.28 -2.89 -11.10
C PRO A 106 -16.97 -1.85 -10.01
N PRO A 107 -16.70 -0.60 -10.39
CA PRO A 107 -16.56 0.51 -9.44
C PRO A 107 -17.67 0.47 -8.39
N SER A 108 -17.34 0.77 -7.12
CA SER A 108 -18.33 0.70 -6.04
C SER A 108 -19.60 1.50 -6.36
N SER A 109 -19.48 2.65 -7.02
CA SER A 109 -20.60 3.47 -7.50
C SER A 109 -21.54 2.78 -8.50
N LEU A 110 -21.05 1.79 -9.24
CA LEU A 110 -21.80 1.01 -10.23
C LEU A 110 -22.30 -0.34 -9.70
N GLN A 111 -21.93 -0.71 -8.47
CA GLN A 111 -22.44 -1.92 -7.80
C GLN A 111 -23.85 -1.69 -7.24
N SER A 112 -24.67 -2.76 -7.17
CA SER A 112 -25.93 -2.75 -6.43
C SER A 112 -25.67 -2.54 -4.92
N GLY A 113 -26.67 -2.03 -4.19
CA GLY A 113 -26.52 -1.80 -2.74
C GLY A 113 -26.21 -3.07 -1.94
N GLU A 114 -26.72 -4.22 -2.39
CA GLU A 114 -26.42 -5.53 -1.82
C GLU A 114 -24.99 -5.99 -2.16
N GLY A 115 -24.55 -5.78 -3.42
CA GLY A 115 -23.18 -6.06 -3.83
C GLY A 115 -22.14 -5.23 -3.07
N ARG A 116 -22.42 -3.97 -2.75
CA ARG A 116 -21.51 -3.13 -1.94
C ARG A 116 -21.36 -3.62 -0.51
N ARG A 117 -22.45 -4.13 0.09
CA ARG A 117 -22.44 -4.72 1.44
C ARG A 117 -21.56 -5.96 1.48
N GLU A 118 -21.74 -6.85 0.51
CA GLU A 118 -21.02 -8.11 0.44
C GLU A 118 -19.53 -7.93 0.08
N ILE A 119 -19.22 -7.03 -0.85
CA ILE A 119 -17.86 -6.85 -1.38
C ILE A 119 -17.00 -5.91 -0.51
N VAL A 120 -17.58 -4.82 0.01
CA VAL A 120 -16.82 -3.75 0.68
C VAL A 120 -17.08 -3.70 2.18
N GLY A 121 -18.22 -4.18 2.66
CA GLY A 121 -18.64 -4.14 4.07
C GLY A 121 -18.96 -2.72 4.59
N LEU A 122 -18.19 -1.71 4.19
CA LEU A 122 -18.42 -0.29 4.46
C LEU A 122 -19.48 0.34 3.54
N GLU A 123 -20.00 -0.41 2.57
CA GLU A 123 -21.03 0.00 1.60
C GLU A 123 -20.65 1.17 0.68
N ARG A 124 -19.41 1.68 0.80
CA ARG A 124 -18.81 2.69 -0.06
C ARG A 124 -17.31 2.41 -0.24
N ALA A 125 -16.74 2.95 -1.32
CA ALA A 125 -15.29 2.99 -1.48
C ALA A 125 -14.64 3.84 -0.36
N GLY A 126 -13.40 3.47 0.00
CA GLY A 126 -12.56 4.30 0.87
C GLY A 126 -12.10 5.56 0.14
N VAL A 127 -11.65 6.56 0.88
CA VAL A 127 -11.07 7.79 0.29
C VAL A 127 -9.55 7.87 0.52
N PRO A 128 -8.78 8.56 -0.34
CA PRO A 128 -7.32 8.61 -0.23
C PRO A 128 -6.84 9.14 1.13
N GLY A 129 -7.57 10.09 1.72
CA GLY A 129 -7.27 10.62 3.06
C GLY A 129 -7.29 9.55 4.16
N GLU A 130 -8.15 8.55 4.06
CA GLU A 130 -8.22 7.44 5.02
C GLU A 130 -6.97 6.56 4.91
N VAL A 131 -6.52 6.26 3.69
CA VAL A 131 -5.31 5.45 3.44
C VAL A 131 -4.05 6.15 3.96
N VAL A 132 -3.96 7.47 3.74
CA VAL A 132 -2.82 8.29 4.21
C VAL A 132 -2.80 8.34 5.73
N HIS A 133 -3.96 8.48 6.38
CA HIS A 133 -4.04 8.53 7.84
C HIS A 133 -3.60 7.21 8.49
N TYR A 134 -3.95 6.06 7.90
CA TYR A 134 -3.44 4.76 8.35
C TYR A 134 -1.92 4.63 8.19
N GLY A 135 -1.33 5.20 7.13
CA GLY A 135 0.11 5.21 6.94
C GLY A 135 0.87 6.07 7.97
N THR A 136 0.23 7.10 8.51
CA THR A 136 0.85 8.04 9.47
C THR A 136 0.62 7.67 10.93
N GLN A 137 -0.52 7.08 11.31
CA GLN A 137 -0.81 6.71 12.70
C GLN A 137 0.11 5.62 13.26
N TYR A 138 0.56 4.68 12.43
CA TYR A 138 1.54 3.68 12.85
C TYR A 138 2.98 4.20 12.72
N GLY A 139 3.20 5.53 12.65
CA GLY A 139 4.49 6.19 12.50
C GLY A 139 5.24 6.54 13.80
N GLY A 140 4.58 6.42 14.96
CA GLY A 140 5.16 6.69 16.30
C GLY A 140 6.19 5.68 16.76
#